data_AF-A0A329SYB3-F1
#
_entry.id   AF-A0A329SYB3-F1
#
_cell.length_a   1.000
_cell.length_b   1.000
_cell.length_c   1.000
_cell.angle_alpha   90.00
_cell.angle_beta   90.00
_cell.angle_gamma   90.00
#
_symmetry.space_group_name_H-M   'P 1'
#
loop_
_entity.id
_entity.type
_entity.pdbx_description
1 polymer ?
#
loop_
_entity_poly.entity_id
_entity_poly.type
_entity_poly.pdbx_seq_one_letter_code
_entity_poly.pdbx_strand_id
1 'polypeptide(L)' 'MSFTELKMALELPISARRIRELLQYDPNMNYEKREVSPVLAKKHKDARDKWARDKVAWDTKKWGLCVFF' A
#
# COMPACT_ATOMS: atom_id res chain seq x y z
N MET A 1 -8.07 -8.29 4.99
CA MET A 1 -8.59 -9.67 5.04
C MET A 1 -8.27 -10.24 6.41
N SER A 2 -9.29 -10.67 7.15
CA SER A 2 -9.15 -11.32 8.45
C SER A 2 -8.91 -12.83 8.30
N PHE A 3 -8.41 -13.48 9.35
CA PHE A 3 -8.22 -14.94 9.34
C PHE A 3 -9.54 -15.72 9.24
N THR A 4 -10.66 -15.15 9.70
CA THR A 4 -12.00 -15.72 9.53
C THR A 4 -12.45 -15.65 8.07
N GLU A 5 -12.25 -14.50 7.42
CA GLU A 5 -12.52 -14.34 5.99
C GLU A 5 -11.68 -15.30 5.15
N LEU A 6 -10.40 -15.47 5.50
CA LEU A 6 -9.50 -16.39 4.82
C LEU A 6 -9.91 -17.85 4.99
N LYS A 7 -10.36 -18.24 6.19
CA LYS A 7 -10.93 -19.58 6.44
C LYS A 7 -12.14 -19.84 5.55
N MET A 8 -13.05 -18.88 5.45
CA MET A 8 -14.26 -19.02 4.64
C MET A 8 -13.95 -19.06 3.15
N ALA A 9 -13.09 -18.16 2.67
CA ALA A 9 -12.73 -18.05 1.26
C ALA A 9 -11.99 -19.29 0.72
N LEU A 10 -11.25 -19.98 1.58
CA LEU A 10 -10.48 -21.18 1.23
C LEU A 10 -11.08 -22.47 1.79
N GLU A 11 -12.30 -22.40 2.36
CA GLU A 11 -13.03 -23.53 2.95
C GLU A 11 -12.19 -24.40 3.89
N LEU A 12 -11.30 -23.77 4.68
CA LEU A 12 -10.30 -24.49 5.44
C LEU A 12 -10.93 -25.23 6.64
N PRO A 13 -10.63 -26.53 6.84
CA PRO A 13 -11.19 -27.34 7.93
C PRO A 13 -10.48 -27.10 9.28
N ILE A 14 -9.86 -25.94 9.46
CA ILE A 14 -9.10 -25.59 10.67
C ILE A 14 -9.58 -24.25 11.23
N SER A 15 -9.32 -24.02 12.52
CA SER A 15 -9.73 -22.78 13.17
C SER A 15 -8.92 -21.58 12.63
N ALA A 16 -9.54 -20.39 12.62
CA ALA A 16 -8.86 -19.15 12.26
C ALA A 16 -7.61 -18.89 13.12
N ARG A 17 -7.62 -19.34 14.38
CA ARG A 17 -6.45 -19.31 15.27
C ARG A 17 -5.31 -20.17 14.73
N ARG A 18 -5.60 -21.41 14.34
CA ARG A 18 -4.56 -22.32 13.82
C ARG A 18 -3.96 -21.80 12.53
N ILE A 19 -4.78 -21.20 11.67
CA ILE A 19 -4.33 -20.54 10.45
C ILE A 19 -3.35 -19.40 10.78
N ARG A 20 -3.67 -18.53 11.75
CA ARG A 20 -2.76 -17.46 12.20
C ARG A 20 -1.43 -18.02 12.68
N GLU A 21 -1.44 -19.06 13.52
CA GLU A 21 -0.21 -19.67 14.04
C GLU A 21 0.67 -20.20 12.90
N LEU A 22 0.08 -20.96 11.96
CA LEU A 22 0.82 -21.49 10.80
C LEU A 22 1.46 -20.38 9.97
N LEU A 23 0.71 -19.30 9.71
CA LEU A 23 1.22 -18.17 8.93
C LEU A 23 2.29 -17.38 9.67
N GLN A 24 2.25 -17.32 11.00
CA GLN A 24 3.32 -16.69 11.80
C GLN A 24 4.61 -17.52 11.85
N TYR A 25 4.51 -18.85 11.73
CA TYR A 25 5.68 -19.72 11.68
C TYR A 25 6.35 -19.75 10.30
N ASP A 26 5.65 -19.34 9.24
CA ASP A 26 6.21 -19.33 7.89
C ASP A 26 7.22 -18.18 7.73
N PRO A 27 8.50 -18.46 7.44
CA PRO A 27 9.54 -17.43 7.33
C PRO A 27 9.35 -16.49 6.13
N ASN A 28 8.53 -16.87 5.15
CA ASN A 28 8.21 -16.06 3.97
C ASN A 28 6.97 -15.19 4.19
N MET A 29 6.26 -15.36 5.31
CA MET A 29 4.95 -14.74 5.52
C MET A 29 4.97 -13.77 6.71
N ASN A 30 5.74 -12.70 6.54
CA ASN A 30 5.85 -11.61 7.51
C ASN A 30 4.63 -10.68 7.42
N TYR A 31 3.94 -10.50 8.54
CA TYR A 31 2.86 -9.50 8.62
C TYR A 31 3.47 -8.11 8.81
N GLU A 32 3.60 -7.37 7.71
CA GLU A 32 3.97 -5.96 7.77
C GLU A 32 2.74 -5.08 7.90
N LYS A 33 2.70 -4.28 8.97
CA LYS A 33 1.71 -3.22 9.10
C LYS A 33 2.02 -2.18 8.03
N ARG A 34 1.12 -2.02 7.05
CA ARG A 34 1.24 -0.95 6.06
C ARG A 34 1.26 0.41 6.76
N GLU A 35 2.30 1.19 6.51
CA GLU A 35 2.26 2.61 6.80
C GLU A 35 1.22 3.26 5.90
N VAL A 36 0.17 3.78 6.52
CA VAL A 36 -0.94 4.36 5.77
C VAL A 36 -0.52 5.78 5.41
N SER A 37 -0.39 6.04 4.12
CA SER A 37 -0.28 7.41 3.63
C SER A 37 -1.47 8.22 4.13
N PRO A 38 -1.28 9.50 4.49
CA PRO A 38 -2.36 10.33 5.00
C PRO A 38 -3.53 10.36 4.02
N VAL A 39 -4.75 10.29 4.55
CA VAL A 39 -5.96 10.31 3.73
C VAL A 39 -6.03 11.65 3.01
N LEU A 40 -5.92 11.60 1.69
CA LEU A 40 -5.97 12.80 0.86
C LEU A 40 -7.42 13.21 0.61
N ALA A 41 -7.76 14.42 1.05
CA ALA A 41 -8.98 15.10 0.61
C ALA A 41 -8.96 15.29 -0.92
N LYS A 42 -10.15 15.44 -1.52
CA LYS A 42 -10.31 15.64 -2.98
C LYS A 42 -9.39 16.75 -3.51
N LYS A 43 -9.35 17.90 -2.82
CA LYS A 43 -8.47 19.03 -3.16
C LYS A 43 -6.98 18.66 -3.26
N HIS A 44 -6.50 17.73 -2.44
CA HIS A 44 -5.11 17.29 -2.49
C HIS A 44 -4.85 16.38 -3.70
N LYS A 45 -5.83 15.54 -4.06
CA LYS A 45 -5.76 14.69 -5.26
C LYS A 45 -5.74 15.54 -6.52
N ASP A 46 -6.67 16.50 -6.61
CA ASP A 46 -6.76 17.42 -7.75
C ASP A 46 -5.47 18.26 -7.92
N ALA A 47 -4.90 18.75 -6.81
CA ALA A 47 -3.63 19.48 -6.83
C ALA A 47 -2.46 18.60 -7.28
N ARG A 48 -2.40 17.34 -6.82
CA ARG A 48 -1.38 16.36 -7.24
C ARG A 48 -1.51 16.04 -8.72
N ASP A 49 -2.71 15.81 -9.22
CA ASP A 49 -2.96 15.50 -10.62
C ASP A 49 -2.59 16.68 -11.53
N LYS A 50 -2.95 17.91 -11.12
CA LYS A 50 -2.53 19.11 -11.83
C LYS A 50 -1.00 19.23 -11.87
N TRP A 51 -0.35 19.09 -10.71
CA TRP A 51 1.11 19.14 -10.63
C TRP A 51 1.76 18.07 -11.51
N ALA A 52 1.28 16.83 -11.47
CA ALA A 52 1.82 15.74 -12.29
C ALA A 52 1.71 16.04 -13.79
N ARG A 53 0.55 16.55 -14.24
CA ARG A 53 0.36 16.96 -15.64
C ARG A 53 1.27 18.13 -16.04
N ASP A 54 1.49 19.08 -15.14
CA ASP A 54 2.36 20.23 -15.41
C ASP A 54 3.84 19.81 -15.47
N LYS A 55 4.25 18.85 -14.63
CA LYS A 55 5.65 18.40 -14.53
C LYS A 55 6.02 17.29 -15.51
N VAL A 56 5.08 16.48 -15.99
CA VAL A 56 5.40 15.45 -16.99
C VAL A 56 5.90 16.05 -18.31
N ALA A 57 5.50 17.29 -18.62
CA ALA A 57 5.95 18.05 -19.78
C ALA A 57 7.33 18.72 -19.57
N TRP A 58 7.97 18.55 -18.41
CA TRP A 58 9.29 19.14 -18.15
C TRP A 58 10.39 18.35 -18.84
N ASP A 59 11.35 19.09 -19.40
CA ASP A 59 12.56 18.55 -19.99
C ASP A 59 13.65 18.31 -18.93
N THR A 60 14.71 17.60 -19.32
CA THR A 60 15.81 17.23 -18.43
C THR A 60 16.49 18.45 -17.79
N LYS A 61 16.50 19.59 -18.48
CA LYS A 61 17.05 20.85 -17.95
C LYS A 61 16.22 21.39 -16.78
N LYS A 62 14.89 21.41 -16.90
CA LYS A 62 14.01 21.85 -15.81
C LYS A 62 14.05 20.90 -14.61
N TRP A 63 14.09 19.59 -14.86
CA TRP A 63 14.27 18.61 -13.80
C TRP A 63 15.62 18.72 -13.09
N GLY A 64 16.69 19.06 -13.82
CA GLY A 64 18.03 19.27 -13.27
C GLY A 64 18.16 20.47 -12.32
N LEU A 65 17.15 21.35 -12.27
CA LEU A 65 17.10 22.49 -11.34
C LEU A 65 16.29 22.19 -10.07
N CYS A 66 15.64 21.02 -9.98
CA CYS A 66 14.91 20.62 -8.78
C CYS A 66 15.89 20.26 -7.65
N VAL A 67 15.79 20.95 -6.52
CA VAL A 67 16.47 20.58 -5.27
C VAL A 67 15.44 19.95 -4.35
N PHE A 68 15.70 18.70 -3.94
CA PHE A 68 14.89 18.00 -2.94
C PHE A 68 15.63 18.05 -1.60
N PHE A 69 14.94 18.53 -0.57
CA PHE A 69 15.42 18.67 0.80
C PHE A 69 14.51 17.89 1.75
#